data_AF-A0A259SVH0-F1
#
_entry.id   AF-A0A259SVH0-F1
#
_cell.length_a   1.000
_cell.length_b   1.000
_cell.length_c   1.000
_cell.angle_alpha   90.00
_cell.angle_beta   90.00
_cell.angle_gamma   90.00
#
_symmetry.space_group_name_H-M   'P 1'
#
loop_
_entity.id
_entity.type
_entity.pdbx_description
1 polymer ?
#
loop_
_entity_poly.entity_id
_entity_poly.type
_entity_poly.pdbx_seq_one_letter_code
_entity_poly.pdbx_strand_id
1 'polypeptide(L)' 'MAYYLDTAAVVKLVVAERETGALRAWLAEVERDAVSCDLVRAELMRAVRRAAPGRVVLERTTGIEPA' A
#
# COMPACT_ATOMS: atom_id res chain seq x y z
N MET A 1 2.65 19.44 7.37
CA MET A 1 1.19 19.18 7.40
C MET A 1 1.00 17.72 7.05
N ALA A 2 0.19 16.98 7.82
CA ALA A 2 -0.10 15.59 7.50
C ALA A 2 -1.14 15.50 6.38
N TYR A 3 -0.94 14.58 5.45
CA TYR A 3 -1.85 14.30 4.35
C TYR A 3 -2.32 12.85 4.43
N TYR A 4 -3.64 12.68 4.48
CA TYR A 4 -4.23 11.36 4.51
C TYR A 4 -4.22 10.73 3.13
N LEU A 5 -3.67 9.52 3.03
CA LEU A 5 -3.73 8.70 1.82
C LEU A 5 -4.85 7.67 1.93
N ASP A 6 -5.80 7.73 1.02
CA ASP A 6 -6.81 6.69 0.88
C ASP A 6 -6.24 5.43 0.20
N THR A 7 -7.05 4.38 0.12
CA THR A 7 -6.64 3.14 -0.55
C THR A 7 -6.25 3.34 -2.01
N ALA A 8 -6.95 4.21 -2.75
CA ALA A 8 -6.68 4.43 -4.17
C ALA A 8 -5.32 5.12 -4.41
N ALA A 9 -4.89 5.99 -3.50
CA ALA A 9 -3.56 6.59 -3.50
C ALA A 9 -2.49 5.56 -3.12
N VAL A 10 -2.68 4.80 -2.04
CA VAL A 10 -1.68 3.84 -1.58
C VAL A 10 -1.49 2.67 -2.57
N VAL A 11 -2.55 2.22 -3.25
CA VAL A 11 -2.46 1.19 -4.31
C VAL A 11 -1.49 1.60 -5.41
N LYS A 12 -1.47 2.88 -5.82
CA LYS A 12 -0.59 3.41 -6.88
C LYS A 12 0.90 3.36 -6.53
N LEU A 13 1.23 3.17 -5.25
CA LEU A 13 2.61 2.98 -4.78
C LEU A 13 3.06 1.51 -4.88
N VAL A 14 2.13 0.57 -4.87
CA VAL A 14 2.38 -0.88 -4.96
C VAL A 14 2.22 -1.39 -6.40
N VAL A 15 1.17 -0.94 -7.08
CA VAL A 15 0.83 -1.27 -8.47
C VAL A 15 0.88 0.00 -9.30
N ALA A 16 1.63 0.00 -10.38
CA ALA A 16 1.70 1.17 -11.25
C ALA A 16 0.38 1.33 -12.01
N GLU A 17 -0.24 2.51 -11.89
CA GLU A 17 -1.43 2.94 -12.63
C GLU A 17 -1.12 4.25 -13.37
N ARG A 18 -2.06 4.71 -14.18
CA ARG A 18 -1.89 5.93 -15.00
C ARG A 18 -1.51 7.15 -14.17
N GLU A 19 -2.07 7.31 -12.97
CA GLU A 19 -1.82 8.45 -12.08
C GLU A 19 -0.62 8.26 -11.14
N THR A 20 0.07 7.11 -11.18
CA THR A 20 1.21 6.84 -10.28
C THR A 20 2.32 7.89 -10.41
N GLY A 21 2.60 8.37 -11.62
CA GLY A 21 3.63 9.40 -11.83
C GLY A 21 3.28 10.72 -11.13
N ALA A 22 2.03 11.17 -11.27
CA ALA A 22 1.54 12.39 -10.63
C ALA A 22 1.55 12.28 -9.10
N LEU A 23 1.12 11.13 -8.55
CA LEU A 23 1.17 10.89 -7.10
C LEU A 23 2.60 10.92 -6.57
N ARG A 24 3.55 10.29 -7.27
CA ARG A 24 4.97 10.28 -6.88
C ARG A 24 5.58 11.68 -6.92
N ALA A 25 5.28 12.46 -7.96
CA ALA A 25 5.72 13.85 -8.04
C ALA A 25 5.16 14.67 -6.88
N TRP A 26 3.85 14.55 -6.60
CA TRP A 26 3.21 15.24 -5.49
C TRP A 26 3.77 14.83 -4.13
N LEU A 27 4.12 13.55 -3.92
CA LEU A 27 4.77 13.08 -2.70
C LEU A 27 6.23 13.55 -2.55
N ALA A 28 6.93 13.77 -3.67
CA ALA A 28 8.34 14.16 -3.70
C ALA A 28 8.57 15.68 -3.56
N GLU A 29 7.52 16.49 -3.69
CA GLU A 29 7.54 17.89 -3.28
C GLU A 29 7.76 18.02 -1.75
N VAL A 30 7.85 19.26 -1.21
CA VAL A 30 8.07 19.60 0.23
C VAL A 30 7.62 18.54 1.24
N GLU A 31 8.38 18.39 2.32
CA GLU A 31 8.20 17.36 3.35
C GLU A 31 6.73 17.18 3.77
N ARG A 32 6.14 16.06 3.31
CA ARG A 32 4.76 15.64 3.54
C ARG A 32 4.76 14.47 4.50
N ASP A 33 4.00 14.60 5.57
CA ASP A 33 3.73 13.47 6.45
C ASP A 33 2.54 12.69 5.91
N ALA A 34 2.81 11.58 5.22
CA ALA A 34 1.78 10.75 4.61
C ALA A 34 1.23 9.77 5.64
N VAL A 35 -0.02 10.01 6.07
CA VAL A 35 -0.69 9.22 7.10
C VAL A 35 -1.83 8.40 6.50
N SER A 36 -2.19 7.30 7.15
CA SER A 36 -3.26 6.42 6.74
C SER A 36 -3.81 5.68 7.96
N CYS A 37 -4.95 4.99 7.82
CA CYS A 37 -5.57 4.22 8.90
C CYS A 37 -5.60 2.70 8.63
N ASP A 38 -6.05 1.97 9.63
CA ASP A 38 -6.17 0.50 9.62
C ASP A 38 -7.11 -0.02 8.52
N LEU A 39 -8.14 0.75 8.16
CA LEU A 39 -9.04 0.40 7.07
C LEU A 39 -8.29 0.36 5.73
N VAL A 40 -7.45 1.36 5.47
CA VAL A 40 -6.63 1.41 4.24
C VAL A 40 -5.68 0.23 4.19
N ARG A 41 -5.11 -0.19 5.32
CA ARG A 41 -4.27 -1.40 5.39
C ARG A 41 -5.05 -2.66 4.98
N ALA A 42 -6.27 -2.84 5.49
CA ALA A 42 -7.11 -3.98 5.15
C ALA A 42 -7.51 -3.98 3.66
N GLU A 43 -7.93 -2.82 3.14
CA GLU A 43 -8.39 -2.68 1.76
C GLU A 43 -7.24 -2.72 0.74
N LEU A 44 -6.06 -2.19 1.08
CA LEU A 44 -4.86 -2.31 0.26
C LEU A 44 -4.53 -3.78 -0.01
N MET A 45 -4.54 -4.61 1.04
CA MET A 45 -4.25 -6.04 0.90
C MET A 45 -5.30 -6.74 0.03
N ARG A 46 -6.59 -6.38 0.14
CA ARG A 46 -7.66 -6.92 -0.73
C ARG A 46 -7.50 -6.48 -2.18
N ALA A 47 -7.22 -5.20 -2.42
CA ALA A 47 -7.04 -4.62 -3.74
C ALA A 47 -5.82 -5.21 -4.46
N VAL A 48 -4.65 -5.26 -3.78
CA VAL A 48 -3.41 -5.78 -4.37
C VAL A 48 -3.50 -7.29 -4.63
N ARG A 49 -4.11 -8.09 -3.73
CA ARG A 49 -4.34 -9.52 -4.02
C ARG A 49 -5.15 -9.74 -5.29
N ARG A 50 -6.14 -8.88 -5.56
CA ARG A 50 -7.00 -8.98 -6.73
C ARG A 50 -6.28 -8.55 -8.01
N ALA A 51 -5.57 -7.42 -7.98
CA ALA A 51 -4.98 -6.80 -9.16
C ALA A 51 -3.56 -7.29 -9.47
N ALA A 52 -2.78 -7.65 -8.45
CA ALA A 52 -1.38 -8.02 -8.56
C ALA A 52 -0.98 -9.03 -7.46
N PRO A 53 -1.53 -10.26 -7.49
CA PRO A 53 -1.34 -11.25 -6.41
C PRO A 53 0.14 -11.53 -6.09
N GLY A 54 1.03 -11.49 -7.10
CA GLY A 54 2.47 -11.68 -6.92
C GLY A 54 3.20 -10.57 -6.15
N ARG A 55 2.53 -9.44 -5.83
CA ARG A 55 3.09 -8.35 -5.02
C ARG A 55 2.73 -8.47 -3.53
N VAL A 56 1.91 -9.46 -3.17
CA VAL A 56 1.56 -9.72 -1.77
C VAL A 56 2.52 -10.78 -1.23
N VAL A 57 3.43 -10.35 -0.35
CA VAL A 57 4.22 -11.30 0.43
C VAL A 57 3.33 -11.78 1.58
N LEU A 58 2.82 -13.00 1.45
CA LEU A 58 2.25 -13.71 2.58
C LEU A 58 3.41 -14.26 3.39
N GLU A 59 3.58 -13.79 4.61
CA GLU A 59 4.38 -14.51 5.60
C GLU A 59 3.69 -15.86 5.81
N ARG A 60 4.26 -16.91 5.23
CA ARG A 60 3.83 -18.27 5.50
C ARG A 60 4.42 -18.62 6.85
N THR A 61 3.60 -18.57 7.90
CA THR A 61 3.94 -19.20 9.17
C THR A 61 4.00 -20.71 8.92
N THR A 62 5.16 -21.20 8.47
CA THR A 62 5.46 -22.63 8.56
C THR A 62 5.51 -22.96 10.05
N GLY A 63 4.56 -23.77 10.50
CA GLY A 63 4.35 -24.08 11.91
C GLY A 63 5.65 -24.48 12.59
N ILE A 64 6.01 -23.75 13.63
CA ILE A 64 6.89 -24.25 14.67
C ILE A 64 5.97 -25.10 15.56
N GLU A 65 5.99 -26.42 15.37
CA GLU A 65 5.50 -27.35 16.39
C GLU A 65 6.48 -27.28 17.57
N PRO A 66 6.02 -26.96 18.80
CA PRO A 66 6.86 -27.08 19.98
C PRO A 66 7.04 -28.56 20.32
N ALA A 67 8.29 -28.97 20.49
CA ALA A 67 8.71 -30.28 20.97
C ALA A 67 8.34 -30.51 22.46
#